data_AF-A0A1H7GPH8-F1
#
_entry.id   AF-A0A1H7GPH8-F1
#
_cell.length_a   1.000
_cell.length_b   1.000
_cell.length_c   1.000
_cell.angle_alpha   90.00
_cell.angle_beta   90.00
_cell.angle_gamma   90.00
#
_symmetry.space_group_name_H-M   'P 1'
#
loop_
_entity.id
_entity.type
_entity.pdbx_description
1 polymer ?
#
loop_
_entity_poly.entity_id
_entity_poly.type
_entity_poly.pdbx_seq_one_letter_code
_entity_poly.pdbx_strand_id
1 'polypeptide(L)'
;MISIVALGQKKECDQFREGYFKIEDSITGVSLLHRVGNKQKEYNSISKMKLELSLEWSECGYKLILDKVVDNPYDIEMDASFTIDVAILETNENSYVQKSTSPFSDMVIQTNVQRITEKEYREIFAQQKKIDKGLSIDDPAFKKEVADSMCNCFSEVDKTKIDQNFFANCIAKGLLNHQEQLISIALQDTTGTDPEILGRRLGEELVLTVQKDLIHDCDDYFYFLDEIKKEGENKRFARADQKITDSLSFLIENRQELSLYRSRAENYLGLKDFENAEKDIDICFVFDPKDVQSKLLYALVLEGKEEYTKAADLYIEISEITGNKFLPIIAELVKRKAKK
;
A
#
# COMPACT_ATOMS: atom_id res chain seq x y z
N MET A 1 -33.52 1.77 62.05
CA MET A 1 -33.97 1.85 60.64
C MET A 1 -33.07 2.89 59.96
N ILE A 2 -32.00 2.46 59.28
CA ILE A 2 -31.09 3.37 58.57
C ILE A 2 -31.68 3.55 57.18
N SER A 3 -32.31 4.71 56.95
CA SER A 3 -32.83 5.08 55.64
C SER A 3 -31.66 5.64 54.82
N ILE A 4 -31.17 4.84 53.89
CA ILE A 4 -30.17 5.27 52.89
C ILE A 4 -30.94 6.08 51.86
N VAL A 5 -30.92 7.40 51.98
CA VAL A 5 -31.38 8.29 50.91
C VAL A 5 -30.30 8.23 49.83
N ALA A 6 -30.54 7.41 48.80
CA ALA A 6 -29.79 7.45 47.56
C ALA A 6 -30.14 8.76 46.84
N LEU A 7 -29.50 9.86 47.26
CA LEU A 7 -29.47 11.09 46.48
C LEU A 7 -28.71 10.76 45.20
N GLY A 8 -29.44 10.47 44.12
CA GLY A 8 -28.85 10.36 42.79
C GLY A 8 -28.10 11.65 42.51
N GLN A 9 -26.78 11.58 42.48
CA GLN A 9 -25.94 12.73 42.18
C GLN A 9 -26.35 13.25 40.81
N LYS A 10 -26.82 14.50 40.75
CA LYS A 10 -27.16 15.15 39.48
C LYS A 10 -25.87 15.19 38.66
N LYS A 11 -25.89 14.61 37.45
CA LYS A 11 -24.73 14.62 36.56
C LYS A 11 -24.33 16.06 36.25
N GLU A 12 -23.09 16.43 36.56
CA GLU A 12 -22.56 17.77 36.30
C GLU A 12 -22.06 17.88 34.85
N CYS A 13 -22.98 17.78 33.88
CA CYS A 13 -22.65 17.75 32.45
C CYS A 13 -22.20 19.11 31.90
N ASP A 14 -22.65 20.21 32.52
CA ASP A 14 -22.39 21.57 32.02
C ASP A 14 -20.90 21.94 32.01
N GLN A 15 -20.08 21.33 32.88
CA GLN A 15 -18.64 21.57 32.90
C GLN A 15 -17.92 21.06 31.64
N PHE A 16 -18.53 20.17 30.85
CA PHE A 16 -17.94 19.58 29.63
C PHE A 16 -18.39 20.25 28.34
N ARG A 17 -19.15 21.34 28.42
CA ARG A 17 -19.62 22.08 27.23
C ARG A 17 -18.49 22.75 26.47
N GLU A 18 -17.47 23.21 27.18
CA GLU A 18 -16.32 23.92 26.62
C GLU A 18 -14.99 23.36 27.13
N GLY A 19 -13.97 23.48 26.29
CA GLY A 19 -12.59 23.10 26.62
C GLY A 19 -11.95 22.17 25.59
N TYR A 20 -10.88 21.53 26.02
CA TYR A 20 -10.11 20.58 25.23
C TYR A 20 -10.34 19.17 25.76
N PHE A 21 -10.50 18.23 24.85
CA PHE A 21 -10.79 16.85 25.21
C PHE A 21 -9.98 15.88 24.37
N LYS A 22 -9.80 14.70 24.93
CA LYS A 22 -9.19 13.54 24.29
C LYS A 22 -10.12 12.35 24.41
N ILE A 23 -10.31 11.63 23.32
CA ILE A 23 -10.83 10.26 23.30
C ILE A 23 -9.67 9.36 22.88
N GLU A 24 -9.48 8.26 23.59
CA GLU A 24 -8.46 7.27 23.26
C GLU A 24 -9.09 5.88 23.29
N ASP A 25 -9.15 5.23 22.12
CA ASP A 25 -9.67 3.89 21.98
C ASP A 25 -8.92 3.10 20.89
N SER A 26 -9.06 1.79 20.91
CA SER A 26 -8.32 0.89 20.00
C SER A 26 -8.80 0.94 18.55
N ILE A 27 -9.99 1.51 18.28
CA ILE A 27 -10.62 1.53 16.95
C ILE A 27 -10.28 2.83 16.23
N THR A 28 -10.46 3.97 16.90
CA THR A 28 -10.30 5.31 16.34
C THR A 28 -8.99 5.98 16.74
N GLY A 29 -8.22 5.36 17.65
CA GLY A 29 -6.98 5.90 18.18
C GLY A 29 -7.24 7.11 19.07
N VAL A 30 -6.48 8.19 18.86
CA VAL A 30 -6.58 9.41 19.66
C VAL A 30 -7.38 10.47 18.90
N SER A 31 -8.57 10.81 19.40
CA SER A 31 -9.34 11.95 18.89
C SER A 31 -9.17 13.15 19.82
N LEU A 32 -8.75 14.27 19.25
CA LEU A 32 -8.54 15.54 19.93
C LEU A 32 -9.68 16.50 19.60
N LEU A 33 -10.42 16.92 20.62
CA LEU A 33 -11.59 17.78 20.49
C LEU A 33 -11.32 19.15 21.10
N HIS A 34 -11.79 20.20 20.45
CA HIS A 34 -11.80 21.56 20.99
C HIS A 34 -13.20 22.14 20.84
N ARG A 35 -13.87 22.42 21.96
CA ARG A 35 -15.24 22.95 22.00
C ARG A 35 -15.27 24.38 22.51
N VAL A 36 -15.94 25.24 21.76
CA VAL A 36 -16.21 26.63 22.12
C VAL A 36 -17.64 26.98 21.69
N GLY A 37 -18.51 27.34 22.63
CA GLY A 37 -19.93 27.56 22.37
C GLY A 37 -20.62 26.35 21.73
N ASN A 38 -21.16 26.54 20.52
CA ASN A 38 -21.86 25.50 19.74
C ASN A 38 -20.98 24.91 18.62
N LYS A 39 -19.66 25.05 18.69
CA LYS A 39 -18.72 24.50 17.70
C LYS A 39 -17.73 23.53 18.34
N GLN A 40 -17.46 22.43 17.66
CA GLN A 40 -16.41 21.46 17.95
C GLN A 40 -15.47 21.38 16.75
N LYS A 41 -14.18 21.55 17.00
CA LYS A 41 -13.14 21.13 16.06
C LYS A 41 -12.60 19.80 16.52
N GLU A 42 -12.50 18.86 15.60
CA GLU A 42 -12.05 17.51 15.89
C GLU A 42 -10.90 17.15 14.95
N TYR A 43 -9.88 16.53 15.54
CA TYR A 43 -8.80 15.90 14.80
C TYR A 43 -8.66 14.48 15.30
N ASN A 44 -8.70 13.51 14.41
CA ASN A 44 -8.53 12.12 14.76
C ASN A 44 -7.16 11.62 14.28
N SER A 45 -6.38 11.02 15.19
CA SER A 45 -5.00 10.65 14.95
C SER A 45 -4.84 9.48 14.01
N ILE A 46 -5.88 8.63 13.91
CA ILE A 46 -5.97 7.63 12.87
C ILE A 46 -6.32 8.43 11.63
N SER A 47 -7.59 8.72 11.31
CA SER A 47 -8.12 9.38 10.08
C SER A 47 -7.39 10.59 9.54
N LYS A 48 -6.60 11.27 10.38
CA LYS A 48 -5.99 12.58 10.12
C LYS A 48 -7.01 13.64 9.70
N MET A 49 -8.29 13.30 9.74
CA MET A 49 -9.36 14.19 9.33
C MET A 49 -9.45 15.32 10.33
N LYS A 50 -9.66 16.51 9.78
CA LYS A 50 -10.01 17.69 10.57
C LYS A 50 -11.44 18.03 10.26
N LEU A 51 -12.30 17.96 11.28
CA LEU A 51 -13.72 18.24 11.14
C LEU A 51 -14.08 19.50 11.93
N GLU A 52 -15.00 20.28 11.38
CA GLU A 52 -15.76 21.28 12.12
C GLU A 52 -17.20 20.80 12.23
N LEU A 53 -17.70 20.75 13.46
CA LEU A 53 -18.99 20.22 13.84
C LEU A 53 -19.78 21.28 14.61
N SER A 54 -21.08 21.37 14.35
CA SER A 54 -22.02 22.11 15.22
C SER A 54 -22.50 21.19 16.34
N LEU A 55 -22.67 21.75 17.54
CA LEU A 55 -23.27 21.06 18.69
C LEU A 55 -24.65 21.63 19.04
N GLU A 56 -25.62 20.74 19.21
CA GLU A 56 -26.92 21.06 19.79
C GLU A 56 -27.02 20.39 21.17
N TRP A 57 -26.87 21.17 22.23
CA TRP A 57 -26.88 20.66 23.60
C TRP A 57 -28.30 20.42 24.14
N SER A 58 -28.45 19.33 24.88
CA SER A 58 -29.57 19.04 25.78
C SER A 58 -29.08 19.06 27.25
N GLU A 59 -29.84 18.51 28.20
CA GLU A 59 -29.45 18.51 29.62
C GLU A 59 -28.14 17.75 29.88
N CYS A 60 -28.02 16.51 29.37
CA CYS A 60 -26.82 15.67 29.51
C CYS A 60 -26.52 14.87 28.23
N GLY A 61 -26.69 15.53 27.10
CA GLY A 61 -26.41 14.98 25.79
C GLY A 61 -26.26 16.09 24.77
N TYR A 62 -25.78 15.76 23.59
CA TYR A 62 -25.65 16.70 22.50
C TYR A 62 -25.71 15.98 21.16
N LYS A 63 -26.12 16.71 20.12
CA LYS A 63 -26.06 16.24 18.75
C LYS A 63 -24.88 16.91 18.04
N LEU A 64 -24.05 16.12 17.37
CA LEU A 64 -23.00 16.59 16.48
C LEU A 64 -23.53 16.60 15.05
N ILE A 65 -23.29 17.69 14.34
CA ILE A 65 -23.69 17.88 12.94
C ILE A 65 -22.46 18.32 12.16
N LEU A 66 -22.11 17.61 11.08
CA LEU A 66 -20.97 17.98 10.23
C LEU A 66 -21.24 19.32 9.54
N ASP A 67 -20.42 20.34 9.85
CA ASP A 67 -20.45 21.59 9.12
C ASP A 67 -19.50 21.56 7.94
N LYS A 68 -18.27 21.09 8.18
CA LYS A 68 -17.18 21.17 7.22
C LYS A 68 -16.11 20.10 7.48
N VAL A 69 -15.66 19.49 6.39
CA VAL A 69 -14.40 18.73 6.35
C VAL A 69 -13.27 19.70 6.03
N VAL A 70 -12.43 20.00 7.03
CA VAL A 70 -11.31 20.94 6.90
C VAL A 70 -10.11 20.30 6.22
N ASP A 71 -9.87 19.03 6.49
CA ASP A 71 -8.76 18.23 5.95
C ASP A 71 -9.21 16.77 5.86
N ASN A 72 -8.94 16.11 4.73
CA ASN A 72 -9.30 14.71 4.45
C ASN A 72 -8.23 14.10 3.54
N PRO A 73 -7.03 13.84 4.06
CA PRO A 73 -5.90 13.42 3.23
C PRO A 73 -6.09 12.05 2.56
N TYR A 74 -7.08 11.27 3.01
CA TYR A 74 -7.39 9.95 2.46
C TYR A 74 -8.68 9.90 1.65
N ASP A 75 -9.29 11.05 1.37
CA ASP A 75 -10.51 11.17 0.57
C ASP A 75 -11.63 10.23 1.07
N ILE A 76 -11.77 10.09 2.39
CA ILE A 76 -12.82 9.29 3.01
C ILE A 76 -14.17 9.92 2.66
N GLU A 77 -15.04 9.15 2.01
CA GLU A 77 -16.39 9.60 1.69
C GLU A 77 -17.18 9.86 2.99
N MET A 78 -17.68 11.09 3.12
CA MET A 78 -18.48 11.53 4.26
C MET A 78 -19.83 12.01 3.77
N ASP A 79 -20.90 11.50 4.35
CA ASP A 79 -22.24 11.99 4.07
C ASP A 79 -22.38 13.43 4.61
N ALA A 80 -22.82 14.36 3.77
CA ALA A 80 -23.07 15.74 4.19
C ALA A 80 -24.18 15.84 5.26
N SER A 81 -25.02 14.82 5.39
CA SER A 81 -26.04 14.68 6.42
C SER A 81 -25.56 13.95 7.68
N PHE A 82 -24.24 13.80 7.84
CA PHE A 82 -23.64 13.16 9.01
C PHE A 82 -24.07 13.82 10.32
N THR A 83 -24.77 13.03 11.16
CA THR A 83 -25.16 13.42 12.52
C THR A 83 -24.87 12.31 13.51
N ILE A 84 -24.38 12.68 14.70
CA ILE A 84 -24.20 11.75 15.82
C ILE A 84 -24.98 12.27 17.02
N ASP A 85 -25.85 11.43 17.59
CA ASP A 85 -26.48 11.68 18.87
C ASP A 85 -25.60 11.13 20.00
N VAL A 86 -25.32 11.97 20.99
CA VAL A 86 -24.42 11.65 22.11
C VAL A 86 -25.14 11.81 23.44
N ALA A 87 -25.10 10.78 24.27
CA ALA A 87 -25.61 10.79 25.65
C ALA A 87 -24.46 10.66 26.65
N ILE A 88 -24.38 11.56 27.63
CA ILE A 88 -23.41 11.49 28.74
C ILE A 88 -23.97 10.54 29.81
N LEU A 89 -23.33 9.38 29.94
CA LEU A 89 -23.75 8.31 30.83
C LEU A 89 -23.26 8.52 32.26
N GLU A 90 -22.00 8.92 32.42
CA GLU A 90 -21.33 9.08 33.71
C GLU A 90 -20.36 10.26 33.64
N THR A 91 -20.18 10.98 34.75
CA THR A 91 -19.28 12.13 34.84
C THR A 91 -18.36 11.96 36.03
N ASN A 92 -17.08 12.27 35.85
CA ASN A 92 -16.06 12.41 36.88
C ASN A 92 -15.54 13.86 36.88
N GLU A 93 -14.55 14.18 37.72
CA GLU A 93 -13.98 15.54 37.79
C GLU A 93 -13.38 16.02 36.45
N ASN A 94 -12.70 15.12 35.72
CA ASN A 94 -11.98 15.46 34.49
C ASN A 94 -12.33 14.55 33.31
N SER A 95 -13.41 13.78 33.38
CA SER A 95 -13.83 12.94 32.27
C SER A 95 -15.31 12.63 32.31
N TYR A 96 -15.82 12.10 31.21
CA TYR A 96 -17.17 11.55 31.17
C TYR A 96 -17.23 10.36 30.22
N VAL A 97 -18.10 9.40 30.54
CA VAL A 97 -18.42 8.28 29.65
C VAL A 97 -19.61 8.70 28.79
N GLN A 98 -19.48 8.55 27.47
CA GLN A 98 -20.54 8.85 26.53
C GLN A 98 -20.96 7.63 25.73
N LYS A 99 -22.22 7.65 25.29
CA LYS A 99 -22.78 6.72 24.31
C LYS A 99 -23.10 7.52 23.05
N SER A 100 -22.55 7.10 21.92
CA SER A 100 -22.77 7.73 20.62
C SER A 100 -23.55 6.79 19.70
N THR A 101 -24.52 7.34 18.98
CA THR A 101 -25.33 6.63 17.97
C THR A 101 -25.41 7.45 16.68
N SER A 102 -25.49 6.78 15.54
CA SER A 102 -25.55 7.40 14.22
C SER A 102 -26.72 6.80 13.42
N PRO A 103 -27.45 7.58 12.60
CA PRO A 103 -28.54 7.02 11.79
C PRO A 103 -28.03 6.13 10.64
N PHE A 104 -26.73 6.19 10.32
CA PHE A 104 -26.12 5.42 9.23
C PHE A 104 -25.62 4.03 9.66
N SER A 105 -25.66 3.73 10.96
CA SER A 105 -25.17 2.46 11.49
C SER A 105 -25.87 2.10 12.80
N ASP A 106 -26.22 0.82 12.96
CA ASP A 106 -26.71 0.28 14.24
C ASP A 106 -25.61 0.21 15.32
N MET A 107 -24.38 0.61 14.99
CA MET A 107 -23.25 0.62 15.92
C MET A 107 -23.48 1.63 17.05
N VAL A 108 -23.40 1.13 18.28
CA VAL A 108 -23.42 1.92 19.49
C VAL A 108 -22.00 1.95 20.05
N ILE A 109 -21.43 3.15 20.16
CA ILE A 109 -20.07 3.31 20.67
C ILE A 109 -20.13 3.91 22.06
N GLN A 110 -19.50 3.25 23.03
CA GLN A 110 -19.28 3.81 24.36
C GLN A 110 -17.81 4.19 24.52
N THR A 111 -17.55 5.47 24.79
CA THR A 111 -16.19 6.02 24.89
C THR A 111 -16.01 6.86 26.14
N ASN A 112 -14.80 6.86 26.69
CA ASN A 112 -14.42 7.79 27.75
C ASN A 112 -13.79 9.04 27.13
N VAL A 113 -14.37 10.20 27.44
CA VAL A 113 -13.88 11.50 26.99
C VAL A 113 -13.18 12.17 28.16
N GLN A 114 -11.87 12.36 28.03
CA GLN A 114 -11.04 12.98 29.05
C GLN A 114 -10.85 14.46 28.74
N ARG A 115 -11.14 15.33 29.71
CA ARG A 115 -10.78 16.74 29.65
C ARG A 115 -9.26 16.86 29.79
N ILE A 116 -8.65 17.68 28.94
CA ILE A 116 -7.22 17.97 28.96
C ILE A 116 -7.01 19.48 28.94
N THR A 117 -5.80 19.91 29.30
CA THR A 117 -5.42 21.32 29.20
C THR A 117 -5.13 21.70 27.74
N GLU A 118 -5.19 23.00 27.43
CA GLU A 118 -4.78 23.51 26.10
C GLU A 118 -3.32 23.14 25.78
N LYS A 119 -2.45 23.18 26.80
CA LYS A 119 -1.04 22.82 26.66
C LYS A 119 -0.90 21.35 26.24
N GLU A 120 -1.54 20.43 26.95
CA GLU A 120 -1.54 19.00 26.60
C GLU A 120 -2.12 18.77 25.19
N TYR A 121 -3.23 19.44 24.84
CA TYR A 121 -3.81 19.35 23.50
C TYR A 121 -2.78 19.71 22.41
N ARG A 122 -2.08 20.85 22.58
CA ARG A 122 -1.07 21.31 21.63
C ARG A 122 0.14 20.39 21.57
N GLU A 123 0.56 19.82 22.71
CA GLU A 123 1.67 18.86 22.78
C GLU A 123 1.33 17.56 22.05
N ILE A 124 0.15 16.97 22.31
CA ILE A 124 -0.31 15.75 21.63
C ILE A 124 -0.48 16.02 20.13
N PHE A 125 -1.10 17.13 19.75
CA PHE A 125 -1.27 17.49 18.34
C PHE A 125 0.09 17.68 17.62
N ALA A 126 1.06 18.31 18.28
CA ALA A 126 2.41 18.47 17.74
C ALA A 126 3.16 17.14 17.63
N GLN A 127 3.00 16.24 18.61
CA GLN A 127 3.56 14.89 18.56
C GLN A 127 2.96 14.09 17.40
N GLN A 128 1.64 14.15 17.20
CA GLN A 128 0.99 13.48 16.09
C GLN A 128 1.51 14.00 14.75
N LYS A 129 1.63 15.32 14.59
CA LYS A 129 2.20 15.93 13.39
C LYS A 129 3.65 15.52 13.13
N LYS A 130 4.43 15.19 14.17
CA LYS A 130 5.79 14.63 14.00
C LYS A 130 5.75 13.18 13.53
N ILE A 131 4.86 12.36 14.10
CA ILE A 131 4.63 10.97 13.69
C ILE A 131 4.21 10.93 12.21
N ASP A 132 3.23 11.75 11.83
CA ASP A 132 2.70 11.84 10.47
C ASP A 132 3.76 12.30 9.44
N LYS A 133 4.79 13.02 9.90
CA LYS A 133 5.90 13.48 9.04
C LYS A 133 7.08 12.50 8.98
N GLY A 134 7.19 11.59 9.95
CA GLY A 134 8.38 10.78 10.17
C GLY A 134 8.25 9.31 9.83
N LEU A 135 7.03 8.80 9.63
CA LEU A 135 6.77 7.38 9.36
C LEU A 135 5.82 7.25 8.17
N SER A 136 6.38 7.33 6.97
CA SER A 136 5.70 6.92 5.75
C SER A 136 6.41 5.70 5.18
N ILE A 137 5.68 4.77 4.56
CA ILE A 137 6.34 3.75 3.72
C ILE A 137 7.17 4.40 2.62
N ASP A 138 6.90 5.66 2.28
CA ASP A 138 7.66 6.48 1.33
C ASP A 138 8.93 7.12 1.89
N ASP A 139 9.18 7.02 3.21
CA ASP A 139 10.41 7.51 3.80
C ASP A 139 11.60 6.74 3.21
N PRO A 140 12.52 7.42 2.48
CA PRO A 140 13.69 6.77 1.89
C PRO A 140 14.59 6.10 2.92
N ALA A 141 14.67 6.62 4.14
CA ALA A 141 15.47 6.02 5.21
C ALA A 141 14.87 4.67 5.63
N PHE A 142 13.55 4.63 5.85
CA PHE A 142 12.84 3.40 6.18
C PHE A 142 12.91 2.36 5.06
N LYS A 143 12.68 2.75 3.80
CA LYS A 143 12.84 1.85 2.63
C LYS A 143 14.23 1.24 2.60
N LYS A 144 15.26 2.05 2.82
CA LYS A 144 16.65 1.59 2.85
C LYS A 144 16.91 0.62 4.00
N GLU A 145 16.42 0.90 5.22
CA GLU A 145 16.56 -0.02 6.36
C GLU A 145 15.94 -1.40 6.06
N VAL A 146 14.73 -1.41 5.49
CA VAL A 146 14.04 -2.64 5.08
C VAL A 146 14.83 -3.36 3.97
N ALA A 147 15.33 -2.62 2.98
CA ALA A 147 16.17 -3.17 1.90
C ALA A 147 17.45 -3.81 2.45
N ASP A 148 18.16 -3.14 3.35
CA ASP A 148 19.40 -3.65 3.96
C ASP A 148 19.12 -4.93 4.77
N SER A 149 18.03 -4.93 5.55
CA SER A 149 17.56 -6.11 6.31
C SER A 149 17.25 -7.31 5.40
N MET A 150 16.58 -7.07 4.27
CA MET A 150 16.31 -8.10 3.27
C MET A 150 17.60 -8.56 2.57
N CYS A 151 18.49 -7.65 2.19
CA CYS A 151 19.75 -7.98 1.53
C CYS A 151 20.65 -8.86 2.40
N ASN A 152 20.71 -8.57 3.70
CA ASN A 152 21.43 -9.41 4.65
C ASN A 152 20.89 -10.85 4.64
N CYS A 153 19.56 -11.02 4.55
CA CYS A 153 18.98 -12.36 4.41
C CYS A 153 19.44 -13.06 3.12
N PHE A 154 19.48 -12.36 1.98
CA PHE A 154 19.97 -12.94 0.72
C PHE A 154 21.45 -13.32 0.78
N SER A 155 22.25 -12.54 1.51
CA SER A 155 23.71 -12.71 1.62
C SER A 155 24.12 -13.83 2.58
N GLU A 156 23.30 -14.12 3.60
CA GLU A 156 23.59 -15.13 4.62
C GLU A 156 23.28 -16.58 4.20
N VAL A 157 22.46 -16.77 3.17
CA VAL A 157 21.95 -18.11 2.82
C VAL A 157 22.90 -18.90 1.94
N ASP A 158 23.03 -20.18 2.29
CA ASP A 158 23.66 -21.20 1.44
C ASP A 158 22.87 -21.33 0.12
N LYS A 159 23.47 -20.83 -0.97
CA LYS A 159 22.88 -20.80 -2.31
C LYS A 159 22.46 -22.17 -2.83
N THR A 160 22.99 -23.26 -2.26
CA THR A 160 22.60 -24.63 -2.62
C THR A 160 21.22 -25.05 -2.09
N LYS A 161 20.61 -24.24 -1.20
CA LYS A 161 19.33 -24.54 -0.52
C LYS A 161 18.21 -23.57 -0.89
N ILE A 162 18.37 -22.81 -1.96
CA ILE A 162 17.34 -21.88 -2.44
C ILE A 162 16.17 -22.69 -2.98
N ASP A 163 15.02 -22.60 -2.30
CA ASP A 163 13.75 -23.17 -2.75
C ASP A 163 12.78 -22.07 -3.19
N GLN A 164 11.56 -22.45 -3.61
CA GLN A 164 10.53 -21.49 -4.04
C GLN A 164 10.08 -20.55 -2.92
N ASN A 165 10.29 -20.92 -1.64
CA ASN A 165 9.88 -20.13 -0.49
C ASN A 165 10.99 -19.19 0.00
N PHE A 166 12.23 -19.38 -0.45
CA PHE A 166 13.39 -18.61 -0.01
C PHE A 166 13.15 -17.10 -0.11
N PHE A 167 12.65 -16.64 -1.24
CA PHE A 167 12.31 -15.23 -1.46
C PHE A 167 11.26 -14.72 -0.48
N ALA A 168 10.17 -15.46 -0.31
CA ALA A 168 9.10 -15.10 0.63
C ALA A 168 9.61 -15.07 2.08
N ASN A 169 10.49 -16.00 2.44
CA ASN A 169 11.11 -16.06 3.77
C ASN A 169 12.01 -14.84 4.02
N CYS A 170 12.81 -14.41 3.04
CA CYS A 170 13.64 -13.23 3.20
C CYS A 170 12.83 -11.93 3.26
N ILE A 171 11.75 -11.82 2.47
CA ILE A 171 10.79 -10.71 2.64
C ILE A 171 10.20 -10.73 4.04
N ALA A 172 9.65 -11.87 4.47
CA ALA A 172 9.01 -11.99 5.77
C ALA A 172 9.97 -11.64 6.92
N LYS A 173 11.20 -12.16 6.89
CA LYS A 173 12.25 -11.83 7.87
C LYS A 173 12.58 -10.34 7.85
N GLY A 174 12.73 -9.76 6.66
CA GLY A 174 12.96 -8.32 6.47
C GLY A 174 11.87 -7.48 7.10
N LEU A 175 10.61 -7.77 6.79
CA LEU A 175 9.44 -7.05 7.33
C LEU A 175 9.28 -7.25 8.84
N LEU A 176 9.50 -8.46 9.36
CA LEU A 176 9.40 -8.76 10.80
C LEU A 176 10.42 -7.97 11.64
N ASN A 177 11.63 -7.73 11.11
CA ASN A 177 12.62 -6.88 11.78
C ASN A 177 12.14 -5.42 11.95
N HIS A 178 11.15 -5.01 11.15
CA HIS A 178 10.57 -3.66 11.14
C HIS A 178 9.09 -3.66 11.56
N GLN A 179 8.62 -4.72 12.23
CA GLN A 179 7.20 -4.92 12.53
C GLN A 179 6.60 -3.76 13.33
N GLU A 180 7.31 -3.22 14.33
CA GLU A 180 6.79 -2.12 15.15
C GLU A 180 6.58 -0.83 14.32
N GLN A 181 7.52 -0.53 13.43
CA GLN A 181 7.43 0.62 12.52
C GLN A 181 6.27 0.42 11.52
N LEU A 182 6.14 -0.79 10.95
CA LEU A 182 5.06 -1.14 10.03
C LEU A 182 3.69 -1.10 10.70
N ILE A 183 3.56 -1.61 11.93
CA ILE A 183 2.34 -1.48 12.73
C ILE A 183 2.06 0.00 12.98
N SER A 184 3.07 0.80 13.33
CA SER A 184 2.88 2.24 13.53
C SER A 184 2.40 2.94 12.26
N ILE A 185 2.94 2.59 11.08
CA ILE A 185 2.49 3.12 9.79
C ILE A 185 1.07 2.63 9.46
N ALA A 186 0.77 1.36 9.68
CA ALA A 186 -0.55 0.80 9.46
C ALA A 186 -1.60 1.44 10.37
N LEU A 187 -1.30 1.66 11.65
CA LEU A 187 -2.19 2.37 12.57
C LEU A 187 -2.39 3.86 12.21
N GLN A 188 -1.59 4.41 11.27
CA GLN A 188 -1.83 5.74 10.69
C GLN A 188 -2.74 5.71 9.46
N ASP A 189 -3.06 4.54 8.87
CA ASP A 189 -4.10 4.39 7.86
C ASP A 189 -5.41 3.97 8.55
N THR A 190 -6.51 4.48 8.02
CA THR A 190 -7.64 5.01 8.79
C THR A 190 -8.96 4.88 8.11
N THR A 191 -8.89 4.34 6.91
CA THR A 191 -9.92 4.28 5.89
C THR A 191 -11.09 3.40 6.30
N GLY A 192 -11.19 2.99 7.58
CA GLY A 192 -12.06 1.92 8.06
C GLY A 192 -11.70 0.56 7.45
N THR A 193 -10.60 0.49 6.70
CA THR A 193 -10.12 -0.72 6.05
C THR A 193 -9.71 -1.71 7.12
N ASP A 194 -10.15 -2.95 6.96
CA ASP A 194 -9.74 -4.05 7.81
C ASP A 194 -8.20 -4.08 7.96
N PRO A 195 -7.65 -4.17 9.19
CA PRO A 195 -6.21 -4.12 9.42
C PRO A 195 -5.40 -5.15 8.62
N GLU A 196 -5.97 -6.31 8.31
CA GLU A 196 -5.32 -7.33 7.48
C GLU A 196 -5.21 -6.87 6.02
N ILE A 197 -6.29 -6.31 5.47
CA ILE A 197 -6.31 -5.76 4.10
C ILE A 197 -5.29 -4.63 3.97
N LEU A 198 -5.26 -3.75 4.97
CA LEU A 198 -4.31 -2.66 5.03
C LEU A 198 -2.87 -3.14 5.12
N GLY A 199 -2.58 -4.05 6.06
CA GLY A 199 -1.25 -4.63 6.22
C GLY A 199 -0.76 -5.31 4.95
N ARG A 200 -1.66 -6.03 4.25
CA ARG A 200 -1.35 -6.64 2.94
C ARG A 200 -1.00 -5.58 1.89
N ARG A 201 -1.80 -4.53 1.76
CA ARG A 201 -1.53 -3.44 0.79
C ARG A 201 -0.20 -2.75 1.07
N LEU A 202 0.07 -2.41 2.33
CA LEU A 202 1.33 -1.81 2.76
C LEU A 202 2.52 -2.74 2.48
N GLY A 203 2.38 -4.03 2.78
CA GLY A 203 3.40 -5.03 2.48
C GLY A 203 3.67 -5.15 0.98
N GLU A 204 2.64 -5.22 0.14
CA GLU A 204 2.77 -5.27 -1.32
C GLU A 204 3.48 -4.03 -1.87
N GLU A 205 3.08 -2.84 -1.42
CA GLU A 205 3.66 -1.58 -1.87
C GLU A 205 5.12 -1.42 -1.41
N LEU A 206 5.39 -1.75 -0.15
CA LEU A 206 6.75 -1.71 0.40
C LEU A 206 7.66 -2.69 -0.32
N VAL A 207 7.22 -3.93 -0.56
CA VAL A 207 8.02 -4.92 -1.29
C VAL A 207 8.33 -4.42 -2.69
N LEU A 208 7.35 -3.90 -3.44
CA LEU A 208 7.58 -3.39 -4.79
C LEU A 208 8.59 -2.23 -4.81
N THR A 209 8.53 -1.32 -3.84
CA THR A 209 9.42 -0.17 -3.79
C THR A 209 10.84 -0.56 -3.35
N VAL A 210 10.97 -1.41 -2.34
CA VAL A 210 12.25 -1.91 -1.81
C VAL A 210 12.99 -2.79 -2.82
N GLN A 211 12.28 -3.53 -3.68
CA GLN A 211 12.91 -4.37 -4.71
C GLN A 211 13.80 -3.58 -5.66
N LYS A 212 13.47 -2.32 -5.96
CA LYS A 212 14.34 -1.46 -6.77
C LYS A 212 15.68 -1.22 -6.09
N ASP A 213 15.65 -0.87 -4.81
CA ASP A 213 16.86 -0.61 -4.03
C ASP A 213 17.68 -1.89 -3.88
N LEU A 214 17.03 -3.02 -3.60
CA LEU A 214 17.68 -4.33 -3.59
C LEU A 214 18.33 -4.67 -4.93
N ILE A 215 17.66 -4.39 -6.06
CA ILE A 215 18.23 -4.64 -7.38
C ILE A 215 19.53 -3.87 -7.55
N HIS A 216 19.64 -2.60 -7.16
CA HIS A 216 20.83 -1.79 -7.41
C HIS A 216 21.93 -1.98 -6.35
N ASP A 217 21.55 -2.17 -5.09
CA ASP A 217 22.46 -2.12 -3.95
C ASP A 217 22.80 -3.51 -3.38
N CYS A 218 22.05 -4.57 -3.74
CA CYS A 218 22.27 -5.92 -3.26
C CYS A 218 22.65 -6.88 -4.41
N ASP A 219 23.93 -7.26 -4.49
CA ASP A 219 24.42 -8.17 -5.54
C ASP A 219 23.76 -9.55 -5.48
N ASP A 220 23.65 -10.14 -4.29
CA ASP A 220 23.06 -11.47 -4.12
C ASP A 220 21.59 -11.50 -4.53
N TYR A 221 20.82 -10.45 -4.22
CA TYR A 221 19.44 -10.32 -4.67
C TYR A 221 19.33 -10.18 -6.19
N PHE A 222 20.18 -9.35 -6.79
CA PHE A 222 20.22 -9.18 -8.24
C PHE A 222 20.51 -10.50 -8.96
N TYR A 223 21.54 -11.24 -8.53
CA TYR A 223 21.87 -12.53 -9.15
C TYR A 223 20.75 -13.55 -8.94
N PHE A 224 20.14 -13.58 -7.76
CA PHE A 224 18.97 -14.42 -7.50
C PHE A 224 17.81 -14.14 -8.47
N LEU A 225 17.44 -12.86 -8.68
CA LEU A 225 16.38 -12.49 -9.62
C LEU A 225 16.76 -12.81 -11.08
N ASP A 226 18.00 -12.53 -11.47
CA ASP A 226 18.48 -12.81 -12.83
C ASP A 226 18.50 -14.32 -13.12
N GLU A 227 18.86 -15.15 -12.14
CA GLU A 227 18.81 -16.61 -12.25
C GLU A 227 17.37 -17.14 -12.38
N ILE A 228 16.43 -16.64 -11.58
CA ILE A 228 15.00 -17.00 -11.71
C ILE A 228 14.47 -16.64 -13.09
N LYS A 229 14.79 -15.43 -13.58
CA LYS A 229 14.39 -14.99 -14.92
C LYS A 229 14.94 -15.93 -15.99
N LYS A 230 16.25 -16.23 -15.95
CA LYS A 230 16.91 -17.16 -16.87
C LYS A 230 16.32 -18.57 -16.81
N GLU A 231 15.99 -19.08 -15.62
CA GLU A 231 15.34 -20.38 -15.48
C GLU A 231 13.96 -20.38 -16.13
N GLY A 232 13.17 -19.32 -15.93
CA GLY A 232 11.88 -19.12 -16.57
C GLY A 232 11.98 -19.10 -18.10
N GLU A 233 12.96 -18.37 -18.64
CA GLU A 233 13.27 -18.34 -20.07
C GLU A 233 13.69 -19.71 -20.60
N ASN A 234 14.62 -20.39 -19.90
CA ASN A 234 15.07 -21.73 -20.29
C ASN A 234 13.91 -22.73 -20.33
N LYS A 235 12.99 -22.69 -19.36
CA LYS A 235 11.78 -23.53 -19.37
C LYS A 235 10.84 -23.16 -20.52
N ARG A 236 10.62 -21.87 -20.75
CA ARG A 236 9.77 -21.36 -21.84
C ARG A 236 10.27 -21.82 -23.20
N PHE A 237 11.58 -21.78 -23.40
CA PHE A 237 12.23 -22.07 -24.68
C PHE A 237 12.81 -23.49 -24.79
N ALA A 238 12.58 -24.37 -23.81
CA ALA A 238 13.17 -25.70 -23.75
C ALA A 238 12.88 -26.59 -24.97
N ARG A 239 11.81 -26.29 -25.72
CA ARG A 239 11.38 -27.05 -26.90
C ARG A 239 11.78 -26.41 -28.22
N ALA A 240 12.52 -25.30 -28.19
CA ALA A 240 12.91 -24.62 -29.41
C ALA A 240 13.78 -25.51 -30.29
N ASP A 241 13.38 -25.66 -31.56
CA ASP A 241 14.05 -26.54 -32.52
C ASP A 241 13.82 -26.05 -33.95
N GLN A 242 14.77 -26.33 -34.85
CA GLN A 242 14.69 -25.92 -36.24
C GLN A 242 13.47 -26.51 -36.97
N LYS A 243 13.06 -27.75 -36.67
CA LYS A 243 11.88 -28.37 -37.31
C LYS A 243 10.59 -27.64 -36.98
N ILE A 244 10.50 -27.02 -35.81
CA ILE A 244 9.36 -26.19 -35.43
C ILE A 244 9.34 -24.92 -36.29
N THR A 245 10.50 -24.28 -36.48
CA THR A 245 10.65 -23.13 -37.39
C THR A 245 10.22 -23.49 -38.81
N ASP A 246 10.67 -24.62 -39.34
CA ASP A 246 10.37 -25.05 -40.71
C ASP A 246 8.86 -25.31 -40.88
N SER A 247 8.25 -26.00 -39.91
CA SER A 247 6.81 -26.26 -39.88
C SER A 247 5.99 -24.97 -39.84
N LEU A 248 6.35 -24.03 -38.96
CA LEU A 248 5.68 -22.72 -38.87
C LEU A 248 5.85 -21.91 -40.15
N SER A 249 7.02 -21.97 -40.79
CA SER A 249 7.28 -21.29 -42.05
C SER A 249 6.38 -21.80 -43.17
N PHE A 250 6.23 -23.12 -43.29
CA PHE A 250 5.28 -23.72 -44.23
C PHE A 250 3.84 -23.29 -43.95
N LEU A 251 3.43 -23.20 -42.69
CA LEU A 251 2.09 -22.73 -42.34
C LEU A 251 1.88 -21.26 -42.71
N ILE A 252 2.89 -20.41 -42.50
CA ILE A 252 2.86 -18.97 -42.82
C ILE A 252 2.72 -18.72 -44.32
N GLU A 253 3.39 -19.51 -45.16
CA GLU A 253 3.25 -19.44 -46.62
C GLU A 253 1.79 -19.64 -47.08
N ASN A 254 1.04 -20.47 -46.35
CA ASN A 254 -0.36 -20.76 -46.66
C ASN A 254 -1.33 -19.83 -45.92
N ARG A 255 -0.97 -19.35 -44.73
CA ARG A 255 -1.83 -18.55 -43.83
C ARG A 255 -1.01 -17.51 -43.08
N GLN A 256 -1.17 -16.25 -43.43
CA GLN A 256 -0.49 -15.14 -42.75
C GLN A 256 -1.29 -14.70 -41.52
N GLU A 257 -1.13 -15.42 -40.41
CA GLU A 257 -1.81 -15.14 -39.15
C GLU A 257 -0.82 -14.63 -38.10
N LEU A 258 -1.23 -13.62 -37.31
CA LEU A 258 -0.44 -13.04 -36.22
C LEU A 258 0.13 -14.10 -35.26
N SER A 259 -0.68 -15.10 -34.90
CA SER A 259 -0.28 -16.19 -34.00
C SER A 259 0.88 -17.02 -34.55
N LEU A 260 0.93 -17.26 -35.86
CA LEU A 260 1.98 -18.07 -36.48
C LEU A 260 3.33 -17.33 -36.49
N TYR A 261 3.34 -16.04 -36.84
CA TYR A 261 4.54 -15.21 -36.75
C TYR A 261 5.03 -15.10 -35.31
N ARG A 262 4.13 -14.88 -34.35
CA ARG A 262 4.49 -14.82 -32.92
C ARG A 262 5.11 -16.13 -32.43
N SER A 263 4.51 -17.28 -32.76
CA SER A 263 5.06 -18.59 -32.39
C SER A 263 6.42 -18.85 -33.02
N ARG A 264 6.64 -18.38 -34.26
CA ARG A 264 7.94 -18.56 -34.93
C ARG A 264 9.00 -17.64 -34.33
N ALA A 265 8.67 -16.40 -34.01
CA ALA A 265 9.53 -15.48 -33.26
C ALA A 265 9.93 -16.05 -31.88
N GLU A 266 8.98 -16.64 -31.15
CA GLU A 266 9.24 -17.29 -29.87
C GLU A 266 10.21 -18.48 -30.01
N ASN A 267 10.06 -19.27 -31.08
CA ASN A 267 10.98 -20.37 -31.39
C ASN A 267 12.39 -19.85 -31.76
N TYR A 268 12.48 -18.79 -32.56
CA TYR A 268 13.75 -18.15 -32.90
C TYR A 268 14.47 -17.61 -31.66
N LEU A 269 13.75 -16.99 -30.72
CA LEU A 269 14.29 -16.57 -29.43
C LEU A 269 14.92 -17.73 -28.66
N GLY A 270 14.26 -18.88 -28.62
CA GLY A 270 14.80 -20.08 -27.99
C GLY A 270 16.05 -20.65 -28.68
N LEU A 271 16.15 -20.47 -30.00
CA LEU A 271 17.35 -20.77 -30.79
C LEU A 271 18.44 -19.69 -30.71
N LYS A 272 18.18 -18.57 -30.00
CA LYS A 272 19.01 -17.36 -29.95
C LYS A 272 19.23 -16.70 -31.31
N ASP A 273 18.31 -16.89 -32.25
CA ASP A 273 18.29 -16.23 -33.55
C ASP A 273 17.52 -14.91 -33.45
N PHE A 274 18.14 -13.91 -32.82
CA PHE A 274 17.51 -12.64 -32.50
C PHE A 274 17.15 -11.81 -33.74
N GLU A 275 17.86 -11.99 -34.86
CA GLU A 275 17.57 -11.28 -36.11
C GLU A 275 16.27 -11.76 -36.75
N ASN A 276 16.06 -13.08 -36.83
CA ASN A 276 14.83 -13.59 -37.41
C ASN A 276 13.63 -13.48 -36.45
N ALA A 277 13.88 -13.54 -35.13
CA ALA A 277 12.85 -13.21 -34.15
C ALA A 277 12.33 -11.77 -34.32
N GLU A 278 13.23 -10.79 -34.48
CA GLU A 278 12.85 -9.39 -34.69
C GLU A 278 12.01 -9.20 -35.96
N LYS A 279 12.40 -9.80 -37.09
CA LYS A 279 11.64 -9.70 -38.35
C LYS A 279 10.21 -10.21 -38.21
N ASP A 280 10.01 -11.33 -37.52
CA ASP A 280 8.67 -11.87 -37.27
C ASP A 280 7.85 -10.98 -36.32
N ILE A 281 8.50 -10.37 -35.33
CA ILE A 281 7.87 -9.41 -34.42
C ILE A 281 7.47 -8.11 -35.15
N ASP A 282 8.30 -7.60 -36.05
CA ASP A 282 7.97 -6.42 -36.86
C ASP A 282 6.70 -6.66 -37.68
N ILE A 283 6.57 -7.85 -38.28
CA ILE A 283 5.35 -8.27 -38.96
C ILE A 283 4.17 -8.31 -37.97
N CYS A 284 4.36 -8.83 -36.77
CA CYS A 284 3.31 -8.82 -35.74
C CYS A 284 2.82 -7.39 -35.43
N PHE A 285 3.71 -6.39 -35.39
CA PHE A 285 3.32 -5.00 -35.19
C PHE A 285 2.59 -4.37 -36.39
N VAL A 286 2.77 -4.91 -37.61
CA VAL A 286 1.92 -4.53 -38.76
C VAL A 286 0.49 -5.03 -38.57
N PHE A 287 0.31 -6.23 -38.01
CA PHE A 287 -1.02 -6.77 -37.70
C PHE A 287 -1.69 -6.04 -36.53
N ASP A 288 -0.96 -5.84 -35.43
CA ASP A 288 -1.42 -5.14 -34.25
C ASP A 288 -0.26 -4.43 -33.53
N PRO A 289 -0.14 -3.10 -33.70
CA PRO A 289 0.91 -2.31 -33.04
C PRO A 289 0.86 -2.33 -31.50
N LYS A 290 -0.28 -2.73 -30.92
CA LYS A 290 -0.50 -2.76 -29.47
C LYS A 290 -0.43 -4.16 -28.88
N ASP A 291 -0.04 -5.16 -29.68
CA ASP A 291 0.04 -6.54 -29.21
C ASP A 291 1.10 -6.73 -28.11
N VAL A 292 0.62 -6.86 -26.88
CA VAL A 292 1.44 -6.98 -25.66
C VAL A 292 2.40 -8.17 -25.73
N GLN A 293 1.97 -9.30 -26.31
CA GLN A 293 2.81 -10.50 -26.38
C GLN A 293 4.01 -10.28 -27.32
N SER A 294 3.79 -9.69 -28.49
CA SER A 294 4.89 -9.33 -29.41
C SER A 294 5.83 -8.29 -28.79
N LYS A 295 5.32 -7.31 -28.04
CA LYS A 295 6.17 -6.36 -27.28
C LYS A 295 7.04 -7.07 -26.24
N LEU A 296 6.49 -8.04 -25.50
CA LEU A 296 7.27 -8.82 -24.53
C LEU A 296 8.36 -9.66 -25.21
N LEU A 297 8.07 -10.29 -26.34
CA LEU A 297 9.09 -11.00 -27.12
C LEU A 297 10.15 -10.03 -27.64
N TYR A 298 9.76 -8.82 -28.05
CA TYR A 298 10.71 -7.82 -28.53
C TYR A 298 11.65 -7.34 -27.43
N ALA A 299 11.14 -7.15 -26.20
CA ALA A 299 11.99 -6.81 -25.05
C ALA A 299 13.06 -7.90 -24.80
N LEU A 300 12.70 -9.18 -24.95
CA LEU A 300 13.65 -10.30 -24.84
C LEU A 300 14.66 -10.32 -25.99
N VAL A 301 14.26 -10.01 -27.23
CA VAL A 301 15.18 -9.84 -28.37
C VAL A 301 16.19 -8.75 -28.08
N LEU A 302 15.73 -7.59 -27.60
CA LEU A 302 16.59 -6.46 -27.24
C LEU A 302 17.56 -6.82 -26.12
N GLU A 303 17.12 -7.54 -25.08
CA GLU A 303 18.02 -8.06 -24.04
C GLU A 303 19.06 -9.04 -24.60
N GLY A 304 18.66 -9.94 -25.50
CA GLY A 304 19.55 -10.91 -26.14
C GLY A 304 20.61 -10.26 -27.02
N LYS A 305 20.29 -9.10 -27.60
CA LYS A 305 21.19 -8.22 -28.35
C LYS A 305 21.97 -7.24 -27.47
N GLU A 306 21.82 -7.32 -26.15
CA GLU A 306 22.43 -6.43 -25.16
C GLU A 306 21.99 -4.95 -25.28
N GLU A 307 20.86 -4.68 -25.93
CA GLU A 307 20.23 -3.35 -26.05
C GLU A 307 19.37 -3.04 -24.80
N TYR A 308 19.98 -3.17 -23.62
CA TYR A 308 19.29 -3.18 -22.33
C TYR A 308 18.45 -1.93 -22.03
N THR A 309 18.90 -0.73 -22.43
CA THR A 309 18.11 0.49 -22.21
C THR A 309 16.78 0.42 -22.94
N LYS A 310 16.78 0.00 -24.22
CA LYS A 310 15.56 -0.13 -25.01
C LYS A 310 14.65 -1.24 -24.47
N ALA A 311 15.24 -2.36 -24.06
CA ALA A 311 14.48 -3.45 -23.44
C ALA A 311 13.77 -2.98 -22.15
N ALA A 312 14.48 -2.22 -21.29
CA ALA A 312 13.91 -1.69 -20.06
C ALA A 312 12.78 -0.69 -20.33
N ASP A 313 12.94 0.23 -21.28
CA ASP A 313 11.89 1.18 -21.67
C ASP A 313 10.64 0.44 -22.18
N LEU A 314 10.82 -0.62 -22.96
CA LEU A 314 9.73 -1.44 -23.46
C LEU A 314 9.00 -2.20 -22.35
N TYR A 315 9.70 -2.69 -21.32
CA TYR A 315 9.05 -3.29 -20.15
C TYR A 315 8.19 -2.28 -19.36
N ILE A 316 8.64 -1.03 -19.25
CA ILE A 316 7.84 0.06 -18.65
C ILE A 316 6.60 0.32 -19.49
N GLU A 317 6.73 0.45 -20.81
CA GLU A 317 5.59 0.66 -21.71
C GLU A 317 4.55 -0.47 -21.56
N ILE A 318 5.01 -1.73 -21.52
CA ILE A 318 4.10 -2.88 -21.34
C ILE A 318 3.43 -2.85 -19.96
N SER A 319 4.14 -2.40 -18.92
CA SER A 319 3.57 -2.21 -17.57
C SER A 319 2.41 -1.21 -17.58
N GLU A 320 2.58 -0.08 -18.27
CA GLU A 320 1.55 0.96 -18.40
C GLU A 320 0.30 0.44 -19.13
N ILE A 321 0.47 -0.42 -20.14
CA ILE A 321 -0.65 -1.02 -20.88
C ILE A 321 -1.38 -2.09 -20.04
N THR A 322 -0.63 -2.91 -19.30
CA THR A 322 -1.17 -4.12 -18.65
C THR A 322 -1.53 -3.93 -17.18
N GLY A 323 -1.03 -2.88 -16.54
CA GLY A 323 -1.07 -2.72 -15.09
C GLY A 323 -0.18 -3.72 -14.34
N ASN A 324 0.69 -4.47 -15.03
CA ASN A 324 1.55 -5.47 -14.40
C ASN A 324 2.69 -4.80 -13.62
N LYS A 325 2.59 -4.82 -12.29
CA LYS A 325 3.54 -4.21 -11.35
C LYS A 325 4.90 -4.90 -11.27
N PHE A 326 5.08 -6.09 -11.85
CA PHE A 326 6.37 -6.79 -11.87
C PHE A 326 7.27 -6.35 -13.03
N LEU A 327 6.71 -5.86 -14.13
CA LEU A 327 7.51 -5.44 -15.29
C LEU A 327 8.45 -4.26 -15.01
N PRO A 328 8.10 -3.27 -14.16
CA PRO A 328 9.05 -2.25 -13.72
C PRO A 328 10.25 -2.83 -12.96
N ILE A 329 10.05 -3.91 -12.19
CA ILE A 329 11.14 -4.60 -11.49
C ILE A 329 12.08 -5.28 -12.49
N ILE A 330 11.52 -5.95 -13.51
CA ILE A 330 12.32 -6.50 -14.62
C ILE A 330 13.06 -5.38 -15.36
N ALA A 331 12.44 -4.24 -15.61
CA ALA A 331 13.10 -3.09 -16.22
C ALA A 331 14.31 -2.61 -15.40
N GLU A 332 14.19 -2.52 -14.07
CA GLU A 332 15.31 -2.14 -13.20
C GLU A 332 16.43 -3.19 -13.20
N LEU A 333 16.08 -4.49 -13.22
CA LEU A 333 17.04 -5.59 -13.37
C LEU A 333 17.85 -5.44 -14.67
N VAL A 334 17.16 -5.18 -15.78
CA VAL A 334 17.77 -4.98 -17.10
C VAL A 334 18.63 -3.72 -17.15
N LYS A 335 18.18 -2.60 -16.56
CA LYS A 335 18.98 -1.37 -16.45
C LYS A 335 20.29 -1.60 -15.69
N ARG A 336 20.29 -2.44 -14.65
CA ARG A 336 21.52 -2.76 -13.91
C ARG A 336 22.51 -3.55 -14.77
N LYS A 337 22.05 -4.44 -15.65
CA LYS A 337 22.90 -5.16 -16.61
C LYS A 337 23.65 -4.20 -17.54
N ALA A 338 23.03 -3.09 -17.96
CA ALA A 338 23.66 -2.06 -18.80
C ALA A 338 24.84 -1.31 -18.15
N LYS A 339 25.01 -1.41 -16.82
CA LYS A 339 26.09 -0.74 -16.08
C LYS A 339 27.32 -1.62 -15.85
N LYS A 340 27.22 -2.93 -16.13
CA LYS A 340 28.32 -3.89 -16.03
C LYS A 340 28.96 -4.03 -17.40
#